data_AF-A0A5K7Z0U5-F1
#
_entry.id   AF-A0A5K7Z0U5-F1
#
_cell.length_a   1.000
_cell.length_b   1.000
_cell.length_c   1.000
_cell.angle_alpha   90.00
_cell.angle_beta   90.00
_cell.angle_gamma   90.00
#
_symmetry.space_group_name_H-M   'P 1'
#
loop_
_entity.id
_entity.type
_entity.pdbx_description
1 polymer ?
#
loop_
_entity_poly.entity_id
_entity_poly.type
_entity_poly.pdbx_seq_one_letter_code
_entity_poly.pdbx_strand_id
1 'polypeptide(L)'
;MQEKFGSKSNWKKFGITTGKELKSCIKAIFDQHDHQQQVLIGLYQMVFPDWDRIAKIHGYPTAGEDLWKYICRQFQEFDRTHHPDCMPGGIWMNTGFSANQHLEGWEISFENCLVEYNEQIQSEKEMRP
;
A
#
# COMPACT_ATOMS: atom_id res chain seq x y z
N MET A 1 13.63 12.63 17.67
CA MET A 1 14.09 12.65 16.27
C MET A 1 12.88 12.98 15.42
N GLN A 2 12.84 14.13 14.72
CA GLN A 2 11.71 14.47 13.85
C GLN A 2 11.89 13.74 12.52
N GLU A 3 10.96 12.84 12.19
CA GLU A 3 10.96 12.12 10.92
C GLU A 3 10.57 13.10 9.80
N LYS A 4 11.47 13.30 8.82
CA LYS A 4 11.21 14.19 7.70
C LYS A 4 10.26 13.49 6.73
N PHE A 5 8.99 13.91 6.73
CA PHE A 5 8.05 13.57 5.69
C PHE A 5 8.45 14.35 4.44
N GLY A 6 8.95 13.63 3.42
CA GLY A 6 9.37 14.24 2.17
C GLY A 6 8.28 15.18 1.63
N SER A 7 8.68 16.38 1.23
CA SER A 7 7.82 17.45 0.69
C SER A 7 6.98 16.99 -0.52
N LYS A 8 7.39 15.89 -1.18
CA LYS A 8 6.74 15.30 -2.36
C LYS A 8 5.79 14.14 -2.07
N SER A 9 5.63 13.73 -0.81
CA SER A 9 4.84 12.55 -0.50
C SER A 9 3.35 12.74 -0.85
N ASN A 10 2.81 11.84 -1.68
CA ASN A 10 1.42 11.87 -2.17
C ASN A 10 0.37 11.61 -1.07
N TRP A 11 0.80 11.39 0.18
CA TRP A 11 -0.04 11.08 1.34
C TRP A 11 -1.14 12.10 1.61
N LYS A 12 -0.92 13.38 1.30
CA LYS A 12 -1.96 14.42 1.42
C LYS A 12 -3.18 14.14 0.56
N LYS A 13 -3.00 13.52 -0.62
CA LYS A 13 -4.10 13.11 -1.50
C LYS A 13 -4.95 11.99 -0.88
N PHE A 14 -4.38 11.26 0.07
CA PHE A 14 -5.01 10.20 0.85
C PHE A 14 -5.46 10.69 2.25
N GLY A 15 -5.46 12.00 2.50
CA GLY A 15 -5.86 12.58 3.79
C GLY A 15 -4.83 12.40 4.92
N ILE A 16 -3.64 11.88 4.63
CA ILE A 16 -2.58 11.64 5.61
C ILE A 16 -1.60 12.82 5.58
N THR A 17 -1.48 13.52 6.71
CA THR A 17 -0.71 14.77 6.80
C THR A 17 0.55 14.66 7.64
N THR A 18 0.63 13.63 8.49
CA THR A 18 1.78 13.38 9.37
C THR A 18 2.21 11.92 9.32
N GLY A 19 3.46 11.67 9.75
CA GLY A 19 3.95 10.30 9.89
C GLY A 19 3.30 9.47 10.95
N LYS A 20 2.88 10.12 12.02
CA LYS A 20 2.16 9.44 13.08
C LYS A 20 0.83 8.91 12.56
N GLU A 21 0.13 9.69 11.73
CA GLU A 21 -1.09 9.25 11.05
C GLU A 21 -0.80 8.10 10.10
N LEU A 22 0.21 8.21 9.23
CA LEU A 22 0.58 7.13 8.30
C LEU A 22 0.84 5.81 9.02
N LYS A 23 1.69 5.83 10.05
CA LYS A 23 2.00 4.64 10.85
C LYS A 23 0.76 4.09 11.55
N SER A 24 -0.12 4.96 12.04
CA SER A 24 -1.38 4.54 12.67
C SER A 24 -2.32 3.87 11.68
N CYS A 25 -2.44 4.42 10.46
CA CYS A 25 -3.22 3.80 9.37
C CYS A 25 -2.66 2.42 9.00
N ILE A 26 -1.34 2.32 8.81
CA ILE A 26 -0.68 1.04 8.53
C ILE A 26 -0.96 0.05 9.65
N LYS A 27 -0.71 0.42 10.90
CA LYS A 27 -0.94 -0.45 12.05
C LYS A 27 -2.40 -0.89 12.18
N ALA A 28 -3.35 0.01 11.92
CA ALA A 28 -4.77 -0.32 11.97
C ALA A 28 -5.14 -1.43 10.97
N ILE A 29 -4.49 -1.49 9.80
CA ILE A 29 -4.70 -2.59 8.83
C ILE A 29 -4.23 -3.93 9.42
N PHE A 30 -3.08 -3.97 10.10
CA PHE A 30 -2.62 -5.19 10.77
C PHE A 30 -3.54 -5.62 11.91
N ASP A 31 -4.05 -4.66 12.69
CA ASP A 31 -4.91 -4.95 13.85
C ASP A 31 -6.33 -5.41 13.44
N GLN A 32 -6.74 -5.19 12.17
CA GLN A 32 -8.07 -5.53 11.65
C GLN A 32 -8.16 -6.90 10.96
N HIS A 33 -7.02 -7.58 10.76
CA HIS A 33 -6.96 -8.77 9.94
C HIS A 33 -6.18 -9.88 10.63
N ASP A 34 -6.67 -11.12 10.50
CA ASP A 34 -6.00 -12.30 11.08
C ASP A 34 -5.10 -13.04 10.07
N HIS A 35 -5.14 -12.65 8.78
CA HIS A 35 -4.39 -13.32 7.71
C HIS A 35 -3.53 -12.35 6.90
N GLN A 36 -2.29 -12.75 6.62
CA GLN A 36 -1.27 -11.90 5.99
C GLN A 36 -1.68 -11.37 4.60
N GLN A 37 -2.48 -12.13 3.86
CA GLN A 37 -3.01 -11.72 2.55
C GLN A 37 -4.01 -10.55 2.66
N GLN A 38 -4.83 -10.52 3.71
CA GLN A 38 -5.80 -9.43 3.92
C GLN A 38 -5.07 -8.14 4.29
N VAL A 39 -4.03 -8.24 5.12
CA VAL A 39 -3.14 -7.10 5.42
C VAL A 39 -2.51 -6.55 4.14
N LEU A 40 -1.99 -7.42 3.27
CA LEU A 40 -1.42 -7.00 1.99
C LEU A 40 -2.46 -6.23 1.15
N ILE A 41 -3.66 -6.78 1.01
CA ILE A 41 -4.76 -6.14 0.26
C ILE A 41 -5.09 -4.77 0.86
N GLY A 42 -5.21 -4.65 2.19
CA GLY A 42 -5.48 -3.39 2.87
C GLY A 42 -4.40 -2.33 2.63
N LEU A 43 -3.12 -2.72 2.56
CA LEU A 43 -2.03 -1.80 2.22
C LEU A 43 -2.13 -1.32 0.77
N TYR A 44 -2.53 -2.19 -0.16
CA TYR A 44 -2.77 -1.80 -1.55
C TYR A 44 -3.99 -0.88 -1.68
N GLN A 45 -5.09 -1.17 -0.99
CA GLN A 45 -6.28 -0.31 -0.92
C GLN A 45 -5.95 1.09 -0.39
N MET A 46 -5.05 1.18 0.59
CA MET A 46 -4.59 2.47 1.13
C MET A 46 -3.91 3.35 0.07
N VAL A 47 -3.20 2.75 -0.90
CA VAL A 47 -2.41 3.50 -1.89
C VAL A 47 -3.08 3.60 -3.26
N PHE A 48 -4.11 2.78 -3.52
CA PHE A 48 -4.94 2.80 -4.73
C PHE A 48 -6.40 3.12 -4.35
N PRO A 49 -6.81 4.40 -4.36
CA PRO A 49 -8.10 4.84 -3.82
C PRO A 49 -9.31 4.39 -4.65
N ASP A 50 -9.11 4.12 -5.95
CA ASP A 50 -10.13 3.56 -6.85
C ASP A 50 -10.12 2.01 -6.84
N TRP A 51 -9.72 1.38 -5.74
CA TRP A 51 -9.47 -0.08 -5.64
C TRP A 51 -10.59 -0.93 -6.25
N ASP A 52 -11.85 -0.62 -5.96
CA ASP A 52 -13.01 -1.39 -6.42
C ASP A 52 -13.19 -1.36 -7.94
N ARG A 53 -12.56 -0.40 -8.62
CA ARG A 53 -12.59 -0.24 -10.07
C ARG A 53 -11.41 -0.92 -10.74
N ILE A 54 -10.39 -1.34 -10.00
CA ILE A 54 -9.18 -1.95 -10.56
C ILE A 54 -9.47 -3.40 -10.92
N ALA A 55 -9.26 -3.73 -12.19
CA ALA A 55 -9.28 -5.11 -12.69
C ALA A 55 -7.95 -5.81 -12.37
N LYS A 56 -6.84 -5.11 -12.63
CA LYS A 56 -5.49 -5.66 -12.49
C LYS A 56 -4.46 -4.56 -12.29
N ILE A 57 -3.41 -4.89 -11.53
CA ILE A 57 -2.20 -4.07 -11.41
C ILE A 57 -1.06 -4.88 -12.00
N HIS A 58 -0.35 -4.31 -12.97
CA HIS A 58 0.90 -4.87 -13.47
C HIS A 58 2.08 -4.16 -12.82
N GLY A 59 3.07 -4.93 -12.39
CA GLY A 59 4.20 -4.42 -11.61
C GLY A 59 3.85 -4.22 -10.14
N TYR A 60 4.70 -3.49 -9.43
CA TYR A 60 4.57 -3.25 -7.99
C TYR A 60 4.80 -1.77 -7.69
N PRO A 61 4.04 -1.17 -6.75
CA PRO A 61 4.39 0.13 -6.22
C PRO A 61 5.79 0.08 -5.62
N THR A 62 6.48 1.22 -5.65
CA THR A 62 7.79 1.35 -5.01
C THR A 62 7.68 2.26 -3.80
N ALA A 63 8.42 1.93 -2.75
CA ALA A 63 8.46 2.68 -1.50
C ALA A 63 9.89 3.08 -1.16
N GLY A 64 10.03 4.24 -0.53
CA GLY A 64 11.25 4.64 0.15
C GLY A 64 11.65 3.63 1.22
N GLU A 65 12.94 3.60 1.54
CA GLU A 65 13.55 2.55 2.36
C GLU A 65 12.97 2.48 3.78
N ASP A 66 12.64 3.63 4.40
CA ASP A 66 12.11 3.67 5.77
C ASP A 66 10.69 3.09 5.85
N LEU A 67 9.82 3.45 4.90
CA LEU A 67 8.47 2.91 4.80
C LEU A 67 8.50 1.41 4.50
N TRP A 68 9.33 1.00 3.55
CA TRP A 68 9.47 -0.40 3.18
C TRP A 68 9.91 -1.25 4.37
N LYS A 69 10.96 -0.81 5.09
CA LYS A 69 11.47 -1.48 6.29
C LYS A 69 10.45 -1.48 7.42
N TYR A 70 9.70 -0.39 7.58
CA TYR A 70 8.66 -0.28 8.60
C TYR A 70 7.56 -1.34 8.37
N ILE A 71 6.99 -1.40 7.16
CA ILE A 71 5.96 -2.39 6.82
C ILE A 71 6.52 -3.82 6.93
N CYS A 72 7.75 -4.05 6.45
CA CYS A 72 8.41 -5.36 6.57
C CYS A 72 8.50 -5.83 8.03
N ARG A 73 8.89 -4.95 8.95
CA ARG A 73 8.93 -5.27 10.39
C ARG A 73 7.54 -5.60 10.95
N GLN A 74 6.51 -4.85 10.54
CA GLN A 74 5.13 -5.14 10.97
C GLN A 74 4.66 -6.51 10.48
N PHE A 75 4.92 -6.90 9.23
CA PHE A 75 4.64 -8.26 8.78
C PHE A 75 5.45 -9.32 9.53
N GLN A 76 6.74 -9.09 9.80
CA GLN A 76 7.53 -10.04 10.58
C GLN A 76 6.98 -10.25 12.00
N GLU A 77 6.50 -9.20 12.66
CA GLU A 77 5.86 -9.30 13.98
C GLU A 77 4.51 -10.01 13.89
N PHE A 78 3.70 -9.65 12.89
CA PHE A 78 2.39 -10.23 12.64
C PHE A 78 2.48 -11.73 12.33
N ASP A 79 3.35 -12.14 11.42
CA ASP A 79 3.49 -13.53 10.97
C ASP A 79 4.07 -14.44 12.07
N ARG A 80 4.97 -13.94 12.92
CA ARG A 80 5.44 -14.73 14.08
C ARG A 80 4.31 -15.13 15.02
N THR A 81 3.23 -14.34 15.05
CA THR A 81 2.08 -14.59 15.92
C THR A 81 1.00 -15.41 15.19
N HIS A 82 0.70 -15.08 13.94
CA HIS A 82 -0.45 -15.64 13.21
C HIS A 82 -0.08 -16.75 12.21
N HIS A 83 1.18 -16.78 11.73
CA HIS A 83 1.68 -17.69 10.70
C HIS A 83 3.05 -18.28 11.07
N PRO A 84 3.18 -18.96 12.22
CA PRO A 84 4.48 -19.42 12.75
C PRO A 84 5.22 -20.41 11.83
N ASP A 85 4.48 -21.10 10.96
CA ASP A 85 5.02 -22.08 10.01
C ASP A 85 5.54 -21.44 8.69
N CYS A 86 5.37 -20.13 8.52
CA CYS A 86 5.82 -19.38 7.35
C CYS A 86 7.09 -18.57 7.66
N MET A 87 7.85 -18.23 6.62
CA MET A 87 8.92 -17.23 6.75
C MET A 87 8.32 -15.88 7.15
N PRO A 88 8.68 -15.28 8.31
CA PRO A 88 8.10 -14.01 8.74
C PRO A 88 8.37 -12.88 7.74
N GLY A 89 7.32 -12.17 7.32
CA GLY A 89 7.41 -11.14 6.29
C GLY A 89 7.46 -11.67 4.86
N GLY A 90 7.33 -12.99 4.66
CA GLY A 90 7.48 -13.63 3.35
C GLY A 90 6.56 -13.04 2.29
N ILE A 91 5.29 -12.78 2.62
CA ILE A 91 4.35 -12.19 1.67
C ILE A 91 4.76 -10.78 1.24
N TRP A 92 5.26 -9.96 2.17
CA TRP A 92 5.73 -8.61 1.88
C TRP A 92 6.96 -8.62 0.98
N MET A 93 7.94 -9.49 1.26
CA MET A 93 9.15 -9.60 0.46
C MET A 93 8.89 -10.09 -0.97
N ASN A 94 7.86 -10.93 -1.15
CA ASN A 94 7.54 -11.51 -2.46
C ASN A 94 6.55 -10.69 -3.29
N THR A 95 5.58 -10.05 -2.65
CA THR A 95 4.41 -9.44 -3.33
C THR A 95 4.04 -8.05 -2.83
N GLY A 96 4.76 -7.56 -1.82
CA GLY A 96 4.62 -6.20 -1.31
C GLY A 96 5.16 -5.14 -2.28
N PHE A 97 5.37 -3.95 -1.76
CA PHE A 97 5.99 -2.89 -2.54
C PHE A 97 7.47 -3.21 -2.75
N SER A 98 8.03 -2.76 -3.87
CA SER A 98 9.48 -2.81 -4.10
C SER A 98 10.17 -1.67 -3.33
N ALA A 99 11.39 -1.91 -2.86
CA ALA A 99 12.19 -0.85 -2.23
C ALA A 99 12.87 0.02 -3.31
N ASN A 100 12.89 1.34 -3.13
CA ASN A 100 13.59 2.27 -4.02
C ASN A 100 14.40 3.28 -3.19
N GLN A 101 15.73 3.24 -3.34
CA GLN A 101 16.67 4.09 -2.61
C GLN A 101 16.73 5.53 -3.14
N HIS A 102 16.13 5.79 -4.31
CA HIS A 102 16.05 7.13 -4.89
C HIS A 102 14.82 7.92 -4.43
N LEU A 103 13.90 7.26 -3.72
CA LEU A 103 12.75 7.92 -3.10
C LEU A 103 13.10 8.43 -1.70
N GLU A 104 12.42 9.48 -1.26
CA GLU A 104 12.47 9.89 0.14
C GLU A 104 11.98 8.73 1.04
N GLY A 105 12.51 8.60 2.26
CA GLY A 105 12.33 7.40 3.09
C GLY A 105 10.88 6.94 3.28
N TRP A 106 9.92 7.86 3.29
CA TRP A 106 8.48 7.59 3.45
C TRP A 106 7.62 7.82 2.20
N GLU A 107 8.24 7.99 1.04
CA GLU A 107 7.56 8.24 -0.22
C GLU A 107 7.11 6.94 -0.91
N ILE A 108 6.08 7.03 -1.74
CA ILE A 108 5.62 5.97 -2.64
C ILE A 108 5.61 6.51 -4.06
N SER A 109 6.03 5.68 -5.00
CA SER A 109 5.89 5.90 -6.44
C SER A 109 5.16 4.75 -7.12
N PHE A 110 4.30 5.09 -8.07
CA PHE A 110 3.54 4.18 -8.93
C PHE A 110 4.12 4.11 -10.35
N GLU A 111 5.31 4.66 -10.59
CA GLU A 111 5.93 4.71 -11.92
C GLU A 111 6.08 3.33 -12.57
N ASN A 112 6.30 2.30 -11.75
CA ASN A 112 6.41 0.91 -12.18
C ASN A 112 5.06 0.16 -12.18
N CYS A 113 3.94 0.86 -12.03
CA CYS A 113 2.60 0.29 -12.05
C CYS A 113 1.85 0.68 -13.31
N LEU A 114 1.26 -0.31 -13.98
CA LEU A 114 0.19 -0.10 -14.95
C LEU A 114 -1.11 -0.65 -14.37
N VAL A 115 -2.10 0.22 -14.18
CA VAL A 115 -3.39 -0.14 -13.59
C VAL A 115 -4.44 -0.28 -14.68
N GLU A 116 -5.00 -1.47 -14.82
CA GLU A 116 -6.16 -1.77 -15.66
C GLU A 116 -7.42 -1.65 -14.81
N TYR A 117 -8.42 -0.93 -15.32
CA TYR A 117 -9.72 -0.76 -14.67
C TYR A 117 -10.78 -1.65 -15.31
N ASN A 118 -11.76 -2.08 -14.53
CA ASN A 118 -12.93 -2.79 -15.03
C ASN A 118 -13.68 -1.86 -16.00
N GLU A 119 -13.82 -2.26 -17.26
CA GLU A 119 -14.68 -1.57 -18.22
C GLU A 119 -16.16 -1.83 -17.85
N GLN A 120 -16.71 -1.02 -16.95
CA GLN A 120 -18.17 -0.91 -16.81
C GLN A 120 -18.65 0.37 -17.51
N ILE A 121 -18.87 0.20 -18.82
CA ILE A 121 -19.91 0.76 -19.69
C ILE A 121 -20.28 2.23 -19.44
N GLN A 122 -19.70 3.13 -20.25
CA GLN A 122 -20.33 4.41 -20.60
C GLN A 122 -21.54 4.15 -21.54
N SER A 123 -22.69 3.73 -21.03
CA SER A 123 -23.92 3.74 -21.82
C SER A 123 -25.16 3.93 -20.96
N GLU A 124 -25.34 5.11 -20.37
CA GLU A 124 -26.68 5.51 -19.88
C GLU A 124 -26.89 7.03 -19.67
N LYS A 125 -26.15 7.91 -20.38
CA LYS A 125 -26.44 9.36 -20.35
C LYS A 125 -26.59 10.07 -21.70
N GLU A 126 -26.52 9.37 -22.84
CA GLU A 126 -26.71 9.98 -24.17
C GLU A 126 -27.94 9.48 -24.95
N MET A 127 -28.96 8.96 -24.28
CA MET A 127 -30.29 8.85 -24.89
C MET A 127 -31.37 9.28 -23.91
N ARG A 128 -31.62 10.58 -23.89
CA ARG A 128 -32.99 11.08 -23.77
C ARG A 128 -33.12 12.32 -24.67
N PRO A 129 -33.84 12.21 -25.81
CA PRO A 129 -34.17 13.36 -26.65
C PRO A 129 -35.09 14.36 -25.95
#